data_AF-A0A2I7SHW3-F1
#
_entry.id   AF-A0A2I7SHW3-F1
#
_cell.length_a   1.000
_cell.length_b   1.000
_cell.length_c   1.000
_cell.angle_alpha   90.00
_cell.angle_beta   90.00
_cell.angle_gamma   90.00
#
_symmetry.space_group_name_H-M   'P 1'
#
loop_
_entity.id
_entity.type
_entity.pdbx_description
1 polymer ?
#
loop_
_entity_poly.entity_id
_entity_poly.type
_entity_poly.pdbx_seq_one_letter_code
_entity_poly.pdbx_strand_id
1 'polypeptide(L)'
;MKKLLLTLTFAVFCISSYAQENYQDRLTNYFIRAATQEFDLNKRQQRKIANARTEMAETYMETAQRQKKFLITEDGKNERNLAANKKYYDALSDIIDRPFSEIQPFLNRMRIELKNVK
;
A
#
# COMPACT_ATOMS: atom_id res chain seq x y z
N MET A 1 9.32 36.12 -21.18
CA MET A 1 8.32 35.32 -20.43
C MET A 1 7.78 34.24 -21.35
N LYS A 2 7.77 32.96 -20.92
CA LYS A 2 7.36 31.70 -21.62
C LYS A 2 8.48 30.64 -21.65
N LYS A 3 8.97 30.18 -20.50
CA LYS A 3 9.89 29.02 -20.42
C LYS A 3 9.66 28.10 -19.20
N LEU A 4 8.47 28.08 -18.59
CA LEU A 4 8.20 27.27 -17.39
C LEU A 4 6.84 26.57 -17.43
N LEU A 5 6.50 25.89 -18.52
CA LEU A 5 5.18 25.23 -18.64
C LEU A 5 5.20 23.96 -19.50
N LEU A 6 6.33 23.25 -19.58
CA LEU A 6 6.44 22.05 -20.41
C LEU A 6 7.09 20.84 -19.73
N THR A 7 7.06 20.77 -18.40
CA THR A 7 7.71 19.67 -17.65
C THR A 7 6.78 18.92 -16.69
N LEU A 8 5.45 19.06 -16.84
CA LEU A 8 4.47 18.47 -15.91
C LEU A 8 3.54 17.42 -16.54
N THR A 9 3.87 16.90 -17.72
CA THR A 9 2.93 16.06 -18.50
C THR A 9 3.54 14.80 -19.10
N PHE A 10 4.56 14.20 -18.48
CA PHE A 10 5.21 13.00 -19.01
C PHE A 10 5.35 11.81 -18.04
N ALA A 11 4.61 11.79 -16.92
CA ALA A 11 4.69 10.71 -15.93
C ALA A 11 3.43 9.82 -15.83
N VAL A 12 2.47 9.93 -16.76
CA VAL A 12 1.20 9.17 -16.70
C VAL A 12 1.06 8.15 -17.84
N PHE A 13 2.16 7.57 -18.29
CA PHE A 13 2.12 6.46 -19.26
C PHE A 13 3.07 5.36 -18.84
N CYS A 14 2.60 4.44 -18.00
CA CYS A 14 3.12 3.06 -17.87
C CYS A 14 2.27 2.23 -16.88
N ILE A 15 0.97 2.04 -17.10
CA ILE A 15 0.25 0.86 -16.58
C ILE A 15 -0.90 0.49 -17.53
N SER A 16 -0.57 -0.09 -18.69
CA SER A 16 -1.57 -0.63 -19.63
C SER A 16 -1.21 -2.08 -19.98
N SER A 17 -1.55 -2.99 -19.06
CA SER A 17 -1.62 -4.46 -19.17
C SER A 17 -1.61 -4.93 -17.70
N TYR A 18 -2.65 -5.55 -17.14
CA TYR A 18 -3.18 -6.87 -17.47
C TYR A 18 -4.65 -7.01 -17.02
N ALA A 19 -5.32 -7.97 -17.64
CA ALA A 19 -6.68 -8.44 -17.44
C ALA A 19 -7.20 -8.38 -15.98
N GLN A 20 -8.44 -7.89 -15.82
CA GLN A 20 -9.27 -7.98 -14.62
C GLN A 20 -8.51 -7.68 -13.31
N GLU A 21 -8.04 -6.43 -13.16
CA GLU A 21 -7.33 -5.98 -11.97
C GLU A 21 -8.08 -6.41 -10.70
N ASN A 22 -7.48 -7.30 -9.90
CA ASN A 22 -8.13 -7.80 -8.70
C ASN A 22 -8.31 -6.63 -7.71
N TYR A 23 -9.25 -6.75 -6.77
CA TYR A 23 -9.55 -5.64 -5.85
C TYR A 23 -8.31 -5.18 -5.06
N GLN A 24 -7.41 -6.10 -4.69
CA GLN A 24 -6.19 -5.78 -3.94
C GLN A 24 -5.16 -5.01 -4.78
N ASP A 25 -5.06 -5.32 -6.07
CA ASP A 25 -4.21 -4.60 -7.02
C ASP A 25 -4.69 -3.16 -7.17
N ARG A 26 -6.02 -2.94 -7.28
CA ARG A 26 -6.61 -1.59 -7.33
C ARG A 26 -6.26 -0.78 -6.09
N LEU A 27 -6.46 -1.36 -4.90
CA LEU A 27 -6.12 -0.71 -3.64
C LEU A 27 -4.62 -0.40 -3.54
N THR A 28 -3.78 -1.33 -3.98
CA THR A 28 -2.32 -1.20 -3.94
C THR A 28 -1.84 -0.12 -4.91
N ASN A 29 -2.37 -0.09 -6.13
CA ASN A 29 -2.04 0.91 -7.13
C ASN A 29 -2.50 2.30 -6.72
N TYR A 30 -3.69 2.43 -6.13
CA TYR A 30 -4.16 3.69 -5.54
C TYR A 30 -3.22 4.18 -4.44
N PHE A 31 -2.89 3.29 -3.50
CA PHE A 31 -2.00 3.62 -2.39
C PHE A 31 -0.62 4.05 -2.87
N ILE A 32 0.00 3.31 -3.80
CA ILE A 32 1.33 3.64 -4.34
C ILE A 32 1.29 4.98 -5.06
N ARG A 33 0.24 5.27 -5.82
CA ARG A 33 0.08 6.55 -6.50
C ARG A 33 0.01 7.70 -5.50
N ALA A 34 -0.82 7.58 -4.47
CA ALA A 34 -0.94 8.59 -3.42
C ALA A 34 0.39 8.76 -2.64
N ALA A 35 1.04 7.66 -2.27
CA ALA A 35 2.34 7.68 -1.61
C ALA A 35 3.43 8.34 -2.48
N THR A 36 3.41 8.06 -3.78
CA THR A 36 4.35 8.65 -4.74
C THR A 36 4.13 10.16 -4.86
N GLN A 37 2.88 10.60 -4.89
CA GLN A 37 2.55 12.03 -4.95
C GLN A 37 2.95 12.77 -3.68
N GLU A 38 2.84 12.14 -2.51
CA GLU A 38 3.13 12.78 -1.22
C GLU A 38 4.61 12.73 -0.83
N PHE A 39 5.32 11.66 -1.19
CA PHE A 39 6.69 11.41 -0.74
C PHE A 39 7.72 11.35 -1.89
N ASP A 40 7.32 11.70 -3.11
CA ASP A 40 8.18 11.72 -4.31
C ASP A 40 8.94 10.40 -4.54
N LEU A 41 8.21 9.29 -4.49
CA LEU A 41 8.81 7.95 -4.50
C LEU A 41 9.35 7.57 -5.88
N ASN A 42 10.57 7.03 -5.91
CA ASN A 42 11.13 6.44 -7.13
C ASN A 42 10.56 5.05 -7.43
N LYS A 43 10.79 4.55 -8.65
CA LYS A 43 10.29 3.24 -9.11
C LYS A 43 10.71 2.07 -8.21
N ARG A 44 11.89 2.12 -7.58
CA ARG A 44 12.36 1.07 -6.68
C ARG A 44 11.56 1.09 -5.38
N GLN A 45 11.33 2.26 -4.80
CA GLN A 45 10.50 2.43 -3.60
C GLN A 45 9.06 1.99 -3.86
N GLN A 46 8.47 2.40 -4.99
CA GLN A 46 7.11 1.99 -5.38
C GLN A 46 6.96 0.46 -5.44
N ARG A 47 7.91 -0.25 -6.06
CA ARG A 47 7.92 -1.73 -6.11
C ARG A 47 8.05 -2.36 -4.73
N LYS A 48 8.91 -1.81 -3.87
CA LYS A 48 9.06 -2.31 -2.50
C LYS A 48 7.76 -2.15 -1.69
N ILE A 49 7.08 -1.00 -1.83
CA ILE A 49 5.77 -0.78 -1.20
C ILE A 49 4.73 -1.75 -1.74
N ALA A 50 4.70 -1.97 -3.06
CA ALA A 50 3.79 -2.95 -3.67
C ALA A 50 3.98 -4.34 -3.03
N ASN A 51 5.21 -4.83 -3.01
CA ASN A 51 5.55 -6.13 -2.45
C ASN A 51 5.17 -6.24 -0.96
N ALA A 52 5.47 -5.20 -0.17
CA ALA A 52 5.13 -5.18 1.25
C ALA A 52 3.60 -5.19 1.49
N ARG A 53 2.83 -4.51 0.63
CA ARG A 53 1.36 -4.56 0.68
C ARG A 53 0.82 -5.93 0.27
N THR A 54 1.37 -6.54 -0.77
CA THR A 54 1.00 -7.90 -1.20
C THR A 54 1.24 -8.90 -0.08
N GLU A 55 2.41 -8.87 0.56
CA GLU A 55 2.74 -9.77 1.68
C GLU A 55 1.77 -9.60 2.87
N MET A 56 1.42 -8.35 3.18
CA MET A 56 0.42 -8.06 4.22
C MET A 56 -0.96 -8.62 3.84
N ALA A 57 -1.39 -8.44 2.59
CA ALA A 57 -2.66 -8.95 2.10
C ALA A 57 -2.71 -10.49 2.10
N GLU A 58 -1.63 -11.15 1.69
CA GLU A 58 -1.48 -12.61 1.77
C GLU A 58 -1.61 -13.09 3.22
N THR A 59 -0.93 -12.42 4.16
CA THR A 59 -1.02 -12.76 5.59
C THR A 59 -2.46 -12.65 6.11
N TYR A 60 -3.22 -11.64 5.68
CA TYR A 60 -4.64 -11.51 6.03
C TYR A 60 -5.49 -12.61 5.43
N MET A 61 -5.28 -12.95 4.16
CA MET A 61 -5.99 -14.03 3.49
C MET A 61 -5.72 -15.38 4.19
N GLU A 62 -4.47 -15.68 4.49
CA GLU A 62 -4.08 -16.89 5.22
C GLU A 62 -4.68 -16.93 6.63
N THR A 63 -4.65 -15.80 7.34
CA THR A 63 -5.20 -15.69 8.71
C THR A 63 -6.70 -15.92 8.68
N ALA A 64 -7.43 -15.32 7.73
CA ALA A 64 -8.87 -15.56 7.55
C ALA A 64 -9.18 -17.02 7.20
N GLN A 65 -8.38 -17.65 6.33
CA GLN A 65 -8.54 -19.07 6.01
C GLN A 65 -8.31 -19.98 7.22
N ARG A 66 -7.26 -19.71 8.01
CA ARG A 66 -6.97 -20.44 9.25
C ARG A 66 -8.08 -20.28 10.27
N GLN A 67 -8.63 -19.08 10.42
CA GLN A 67 -9.78 -18.84 11.29
C GLN A 67 -10.99 -19.65 10.83
N LYS A 68 -11.32 -19.64 9.54
CA LYS A 68 -12.44 -20.40 8.97
C LYS A 68 -12.30 -21.91 9.19
N LYS A 69 -11.06 -22.41 9.26
CA LYS A 69 -10.73 -23.81 9.57
C LYS A 69 -10.64 -24.09 11.07
N PHE A 70 -10.98 -23.14 11.94
CA PHE A 70 -10.87 -23.22 13.40
C PHE A 70 -9.43 -23.54 13.89
N LEU A 71 -8.41 -23.20 13.09
CA LEU A 71 -7.00 -23.42 13.43
C LEU A 71 -6.42 -22.31 14.32
N ILE A 72 -7.11 -21.18 14.42
CA ILE A 72 -6.78 -20.05 15.29
C ILE A 72 -8.06 -19.47 15.89
N THR A 73 -7.95 -18.89 17.07
CA THR A 73 -9.02 -18.12 17.73
C THR A 73 -9.14 -16.72 17.13
N GLU A 74 -10.16 -15.96 17.54
CA GLU A 74 -10.27 -14.53 17.18
C GLU A 74 -9.06 -13.74 17.72
N ASP A 75 -8.59 -14.04 18.93
CA ASP A 75 -7.39 -13.43 19.51
C ASP A 75 -6.15 -13.75 18.67
N GLY A 76 -5.97 -15.01 18.28
CA GLY A 76 -4.88 -15.41 17.40
C GLY A 76 -4.93 -14.74 16.02
N LYS A 77 -6.12 -14.44 15.50
CA LYS A 77 -6.27 -13.62 14.28
C LYS A 77 -5.85 -12.17 14.53
N ASN A 78 -6.29 -11.58 15.64
CA ASN A 78 -5.96 -10.19 15.97
C ASN A 78 -4.45 -10.00 16.14
N GLU A 79 -3.78 -10.93 16.83
CA GLU A 79 -2.33 -10.93 17.00
C GLU A 79 -1.59 -11.03 15.66
N ARG A 80 -1.99 -11.97 14.78
CA ARG A 80 -1.38 -12.13 13.46
C ARG A 80 -1.59 -10.90 12.59
N ASN A 81 -2.79 -10.33 12.61
CA ASN A 81 -3.09 -9.13 11.83
C ASN A 81 -2.32 -7.92 12.37
N LEU A 82 -2.18 -7.79 13.69
CA LEU A 82 -1.37 -6.74 14.31
C LEU A 82 0.10 -6.87 13.91
N ALA A 83 0.65 -8.10 13.95
CA ALA A 83 2.02 -8.37 13.53
C ALA A 83 2.25 -8.03 12.05
N ALA A 84 1.30 -8.38 11.17
CA ALA A 84 1.35 -8.05 9.75
C ALA A 84 1.35 -6.53 9.52
N ASN A 85 0.46 -5.79 10.21
CA ASN A 85 0.45 -4.32 10.16
C ASN A 85 1.77 -3.73 10.63
N LYS A 86 2.30 -4.20 11.76
CA LYS A 86 3.56 -3.71 12.31
C LYS A 86 4.70 -3.90 11.31
N LYS A 87 4.84 -5.12 10.77
CA LYS A 87 5.86 -5.44 9.76
C LYS A 87 5.73 -4.52 8.54
N TYR A 88 4.51 -4.29 8.07
CA TYR A 88 4.26 -3.40 6.95
C TYR A 88 4.62 -1.94 7.26
N TYR A 89 4.22 -1.42 8.43
CA TYR A 89 4.50 -0.04 8.82
C TYR A 89 5.99 0.21 9.04
N ASP A 90 6.70 -0.74 9.64
CA ASP A 90 8.16 -0.68 9.78
C ASP A 90 8.82 -0.61 8.40
N ALA A 91 8.46 -1.53 7.49
CA ALA A 91 8.98 -1.55 6.13
C ALA A 91 8.63 -0.27 5.35
N LEU A 92 7.41 0.27 5.53
CA LEU A 92 6.99 1.50 4.88
C LEU A 92 7.82 2.70 5.36
N SER A 93 8.07 2.79 6.67
CA SER A 93 8.95 3.81 7.26
C SER A 93 10.33 3.79 6.63
N ASP A 94 10.91 2.59 6.53
CA ASP A 94 12.25 2.38 5.95
C ASP A 94 12.29 2.68 4.45
N ILE A 95 11.22 2.37 3.70
CA ILE A 95 11.17 2.62 2.25
C ILE A 95 11.01 4.11 1.95
N ILE A 96 10.17 4.81 2.72
CA ILE A 96 9.89 6.24 2.56
C ILE A 96 11.02 7.10 3.15
N ASP A 97 11.84 6.53 4.03
CA ASP A 97 12.92 7.22 4.74
C ASP A 97 12.39 8.39 5.58
N ARG A 98 11.30 8.11 6.31
CA ARG A 98 10.62 9.04 7.22
C ARG A 98 10.24 8.31 8.49
N PRO A 99 10.25 8.99 9.65
CA PRO A 99 9.75 8.39 10.88
C PRO A 99 8.25 8.10 10.78
N PHE A 100 7.78 7.06 11.47
CA PHE A 100 6.39 6.64 11.43
C PHE A 100 5.41 7.78 11.81
N SER A 101 5.81 8.68 12.71
CA SER A 101 5.00 9.86 13.09
C SER A 101 4.67 10.77 11.92
N GLU A 102 5.54 10.88 10.92
CA GLU A 102 5.31 11.68 9.71
C GLU A 102 4.48 10.92 8.66
N ILE A 103 4.51 9.58 8.69
CA ILE A 103 3.76 8.72 7.77
C ILE A 103 2.33 8.45 8.30
N GLN A 104 2.13 8.53 9.61
CA GLN A 104 0.86 8.23 10.26
C GLN A 104 -0.33 9.05 9.72
N PRO A 105 -0.23 10.36 9.46
CA PRO A 105 -1.31 11.13 8.85
C PRO A 105 -1.72 10.59 7.47
N PHE A 106 -0.73 10.24 6.64
CA PHE A 106 -0.96 9.61 5.33
C PHE A 106 -1.70 8.28 5.48
N LEU A 107 -1.26 7.41 6.39
CA LEU A 107 -1.90 6.12 6.64
C LEU A 107 -3.35 6.25 7.12
N ASN A 108 -3.61 7.22 7.99
CA ASN A 108 -4.97 7.51 8.47
C ASN A 108 -5.87 7.95 7.31
N ARG A 109 -5.37 8.82 6.41
CA ARG A 109 -6.09 9.23 5.20
C ARG A 109 -6.35 8.05 4.27
N MET A 110 -5.32 7.24 3.99
CA MET A 110 -5.44 6.06 3.14
C MET A 110 -6.48 5.06 3.68
N ARG A 111 -6.60 4.88 5.00
CA ARG A 111 -7.62 4.01 5.59
C ARG A 111 -9.05 4.43 5.23
N ILE A 112 -9.29 5.73 5.03
CA ILE A 112 -10.59 6.27 4.66
C ILE A 112 -10.77 6.17 3.14
N GLU A 113 -9.78 6.63 2.37
CA GLU A 113 -9.86 6.67 0.91
C GLU A 113 -9.96 5.28 0.27
N LEU A 114 -9.19 4.30 0.78
CA LEU A 114 -9.18 2.93 0.25
C LEU A 114 -10.54 2.22 0.36
N LYS A 115 -11.40 2.62 1.31
CA LYS A 115 -12.77 2.07 1.41
C LYS A 115 -13.66 2.47 0.24
N ASN A 116 -13.33 3.57 -0.42
CA ASN A 116 -14.11 4.16 -1.50
C ASN A 116 -13.53 3.85 -2.89
N VAL A 117 -12.39 3.15 -2.95
CA VAL A 117 -11.82 2.68 -4.21
C VAL A 117 -12.70 1.56 -4.77
N LYS A 118 -13.26 1.78 -5.96
CA LYS A 118 -14.14 0.85 -6.66
C LYS A 118 -13.37 -0.01 -7.66
#